data_AF-A0A536JTS9-F1
#
_entry.id   AF-A0A536JTS9-F1
#
_cell.length_a   1.000
_cell.length_b   1.000
_cell.length_c   1.000
_cell.angle_alpha   90.00
_cell.angle_beta   90.00
_cell.angle_gamma   90.00
#
_symmetry.space_group_name_H-M   'P 1'
#
loop_
_entity.id
_entity.type
_entity.pdbx_description
1 polymer ?
#
loop_
_entity_poly.entity_id
_entity_poly.type
_entity_poly.pdbx_seq_one_letter_code
_entity_poly.pdbx_strand_id
1 'polypeptide(L)'
;MMRSTAEAGLDRLHEAMAARVAKGELPGMVTLVAQGEGLHVDPIGVMAFDSAEPMRRDTIFRITSMTKPILAAATMMLVDDGKLALDEPV
;
A
#
# COMPACT_ATOMS: atom_id res chain seq x y z
N MET A 1 13.02 26.43 12.36
CA MET A 1 12.18 25.42 13.03
C MET A 1 12.65 24.05 12.54
N MET A 2 13.16 23.17 13.40
CA MET A 2 13.61 21.82 13.00
C MET A 2 12.39 20.93 12.75
N ARG A 3 12.34 20.27 11.59
CA ARG A 3 11.31 19.25 11.28
C ARG A 3 11.45 18.06 12.23
N SER A 4 10.32 17.43 12.56
CA SER A 4 10.33 16.18 13.34
C SER A 4 11.06 15.08 12.55
N THR A 5 11.68 14.12 13.25
CA THR A 5 12.31 12.95 12.61
C THR A 5 11.33 12.13 11.78
N ALA A 6 10.04 12.13 12.16
CA ALA A 6 8.97 11.50 11.40
C ALA A 6 8.71 12.23 10.06
N GLU A 7 8.61 13.56 10.07
CA GLU A 7 8.41 14.38 8.86
C GLU A 7 9.60 14.22 7.90
N ALA A 8 10.82 14.32 8.42
CA ALA A 8 12.03 14.11 7.62
C ALA A 8 12.11 12.67 7.05
N GLY A 9 11.52 11.68 7.73
CA GLY A 9 11.42 10.31 7.23
C GLY A 9 10.45 10.18 6.07
N LEU A 10 9.29 10.85 6.15
CA LEU A 10 8.30 10.87 5.07
C LEU A 10 8.81 11.61 3.84
N ASP A 11 9.53 12.72 4.01
CA ASP A 11 10.16 13.44 2.89
C ASP A 11 11.14 12.53 2.13
N ARG A 12 12.01 11.80 2.86
CA ARG A 12 12.95 10.85 2.25
C ARG A 12 12.24 9.70 1.52
N LEU A 13 11.11 9.23 2.05
CA LEU A 13 10.31 8.20 1.39
C LEU A 13 9.72 8.75 0.08
N HIS A 14 9.14 9.95 0.11
CA HIS A 14 8.62 10.61 -1.08
C HIS A 14 9.71 10.78 -2.15
N GLU A 15 10.86 11.35 -1.79
CA GLU A 15 11.99 11.54 -2.71
C GLU A 15 12.46 10.23 -3.35
N ALA A 16 12.60 9.17 -2.54
CA ALA A 16 13.01 7.86 -3.02
C ALA A 16 12.00 7.26 -4.01
N MET A 17 10.70 7.40 -3.75
CA MET A 17 9.64 6.88 -4.63
C MET A 17 9.48 7.73 -5.89
N ALA A 18 9.50 9.06 -5.77
CA ALA A 18 9.47 10.00 -6.89
C ALA A 18 10.63 9.75 -7.86
N ALA A 19 11.84 9.46 -7.35
CA ALA A 19 12.98 9.14 -8.18
C ALA A 19 12.76 7.87 -9.03
N ARG A 20 12.01 6.89 -8.55
CA ARG A 20 11.71 5.65 -9.32
C ARG A 20 10.71 5.90 -10.44
N VAL A 21 9.68 6.71 -10.16
CA VAL A 21 8.72 7.15 -11.19
C VAL A 21 9.43 8.01 -12.24
N ALA A 22 10.28 8.95 -11.82
CA ALA A 22 11.06 9.80 -12.73
C ALA A 22 12.04 9.00 -13.62
N LYS A 23 12.57 7.86 -13.13
CA LYS A 23 13.39 6.92 -13.92
C LYS A 23 12.58 6.07 -14.90
N GLY A 24 11.25 6.11 -14.86
CA GLY A 24 10.38 5.30 -15.71
C GLY A 24 10.32 3.82 -15.30
N GLU A 25 10.68 3.48 -14.06
CA GLU A 25 10.56 2.08 -13.58
C GLU A 25 9.10 1.65 -13.43
N LEU A 26 8.23 2.61 -13.16
CA LEU A 26 6.77 2.47 -13.01
C LEU A 26 6.10 3.80 -13.39
N PRO A 27 4.86 3.78 -13.90
CA PRO A 27 4.16 5.00 -14.33
C PRO A 27 3.71 5.88 -13.16
N GLY A 28 3.48 5.27 -12.00
CA GLY A 28 3.06 5.93 -10.78
C GLY A 28 2.85 4.92 -9.65
N MET A 29 2.62 5.43 -8.44
CA MET A 29 2.36 4.62 -7.24
C MET A 29 1.66 5.44 -6.15
N VAL A 30 1.13 4.74 -5.14
CA VAL A 30 0.63 5.38 -3.92
C VAL A 30 1.34 4.75 -2.72
N THR A 31 1.88 5.58 -1.84
CA THR A 31 2.37 5.13 -0.53
C THR A 31 1.45 5.58 0.58
N LEU A 32 1.26 4.72 1.58
CA LEU A 32 0.50 5.01 2.79
C LEU A 32 1.32 4.61 4.01
N VAL A 33 1.46 5.52 4.97
CA VAL A 33 2.13 5.27 6.25
C VAL A 33 1.18 5.67 7.37
N ALA A 34 0.79 4.69 8.21
CA ALA A 34 -0.10 4.90 9.34
C ALA A 34 0.65 4.72 10.67
N GLN A 35 0.46 5.65 11.61
CA GLN A 35 1.01 5.58 12.96
C GLN A 35 0.04 6.21 13.96
N GLY A 36 -0.49 5.41 14.89
CA GLY A 36 -1.56 5.85 15.78
C GLY A 36 -2.77 6.31 14.96
N GLU A 37 -3.21 7.55 15.18
CA GLU A 37 -4.29 8.19 14.41
C GLU A 37 -3.79 8.91 13.13
N GLY A 38 -2.48 9.04 12.96
CA GLY A 38 -1.88 9.70 11.81
C GLY A 38 -1.85 8.81 10.58
N LEU A 39 -2.20 9.38 9.42
CA LEU A 39 -2.08 8.75 8.11
C LEU A 39 -1.44 9.71 7.11
N HIS A 40 -0.27 9.34 6.60
CA HIS A 40 0.34 9.97 5.44
C HIS A 40 -0.06 9.22 4.17
N VAL A 41 -0.48 9.96 3.14
CA VAL A 41 -0.84 9.42 1.82
C VAL A 41 -0.11 10.24 0.76
N ASP A 42 0.59 9.55 -0.12
CA ASP A 42 1.42 10.18 -1.15
C ASP A 42 1.23 9.45 -2.50
N PRO A 43 0.32 9.94 -3.35
CA PRO A 43 0.17 9.49 -4.72
C PRO A 43 1.16 10.22 -5.64
N ILE A 44 1.91 9.48 -6.46
CA ILE A 44 2.91 9.99 -7.38
C ILE A 44 2.65 9.43 -8.79
N GLY A 45 2.78 10.27 -9.82
CA GLY A 45 2.77 9.85 -11.22
C GLY A 45 1.36 9.61 -11.78
N VAL A 46 1.28 8.72 -12.76
CA VAL A 46 0.08 8.42 -13.56
C VAL A 46 -0.26 6.93 -13.53
N MET A 47 -1.46 6.57 -13.95
CA MET A 47 -1.96 5.19 -13.86
C MET A 47 -1.32 4.22 -14.86
N ALA A 48 -0.80 4.72 -15.99
CA ALA A 48 -0.13 3.92 -17.01
C ALA A 48 0.91 4.78 -17.77
N PHE A 49 1.89 4.16 -18.42
CA PHE A 49 3.00 4.87 -19.08
C PHE A 49 2.55 5.80 -20.21
N ASP A 50 1.43 5.48 -20.84
CA ASP A 50 0.80 6.19 -21.95
C ASP A 50 -0.48 6.94 -21.53
N SER A 51 -0.72 7.07 -20.22
CA SER A 51 -1.89 7.75 -19.65
C SER A 51 -1.52 9.10 -19.05
N ALA A 52 -2.42 10.06 -19.20
CA ALA A 52 -2.39 11.32 -18.45
C ALA A 52 -3.20 11.26 -17.15
N GLU A 53 -3.85 10.13 -16.85
CA GLU A 53 -4.68 10.00 -15.66
C GLU A 53 -3.78 9.94 -14.40
N PRO A 54 -3.89 10.91 -13.48
CA PRO A 54 -3.03 10.98 -12.32
C PRO A 54 -3.34 9.85 -11.34
N MET A 55 -2.30 9.40 -10.64
CA MET A 55 -2.47 8.48 -9.52
C MET A 55 -3.29 9.15 -8.40
N ARG A 56 -4.21 8.42 -7.79
CA ARG A 56 -5.02 8.89 -6.65
C ARG A 56 -4.97 7.87 -5.52
N ARG A 57 -5.26 8.33 -4.30
CA ARG A 57 -5.36 7.46 -3.11
C ARG A 57 -6.28 6.25 -3.33
N ASP A 58 -7.35 6.44 -4.10
CA ASP A 58 -8.40 5.46 -4.35
C ASP A 58 -8.23 4.72 -5.69
N THR A 59 -7.09 4.88 -6.38
CA THR A 59 -6.78 4.11 -7.59
C THR A 59 -6.79 2.62 -7.27
N ILE A 60 -7.51 1.83 -8.08
CA ILE A 60 -7.60 0.38 -7.91
C ILE A 60 -6.37 -0.27 -8.55
N PHE A 61 -5.64 -1.06 -7.76
CA PHE A 61 -4.49 -1.84 -8.21
C PHE A 61 -4.82 -3.32 -8.30
N ARG A 62 -4.23 -4.01 -9.29
CA ARG A 62 -4.18 -5.48 -9.29
C ARG A 62 -3.11 -5.93 -8.28
N ILE A 63 -3.54 -6.40 -7.11
CA ILE A 63 -2.63 -6.72 -5.99
C ILE A 63 -2.08 -8.16 -5.99
N THR A 64 -2.55 -9.03 -6.89
CA THR A 64 -2.03 -10.41 -7.08
C THR A 64 -2.00 -11.24 -5.78
N SER A 65 -0.87 -11.85 -5.43
CA SER A 65 -0.70 -12.66 -4.23
C SER A 65 -0.96 -11.92 -2.91
N MET A 66 -1.04 -10.58 -2.91
CA MET A 66 -1.48 -9.82 -1.74
C MET A 66 -2.95 -10.09 -1.37
N THR A 67 -3.72 -10.78 -2.21
CA THR A 67 -5.03 -11.33 -1.80
C THR A 67 -4.91 -12.41 -0.73
N LYS A 68 -3.79 -13.15 -0.66
CA LYS A 68 -3.59 -14.25 0.31
C LYS A 68 -3.77 -13.83 1.77
N PRO A 69 -3.12 -12.77 2.28
CA PRO A 69 -3.34 -12.35 3.68
C PRO A 69 -4.79 -11.94 3.95
N ILE A 70 -5.50 -11.37 2.97
CA ILE A 70 -6.94 -11.05 3.10
C ILE A 70 -7.75 -12.33 3.30
N LEU A 71 -7.48 -13.34 2.45
CA LEU A 71 -8.17 -14.61 2.52
C LEU A 71 -7.79 -15.41 3.77
N ALA A 72 -6.52 -15.37 4.18
CA ALA A 72 -6.07 -15.97 5.43
C ALA A 72 -6.79 -15.35 6.63
N ALA A 73 -6.92 -14.02 6.68
CA ALA A 73 -7.69 -13.35 7.75
C ALA A 73 -9.15 -13.80 7.76
N ALA A 74 -9.82 -13.84 6.61
CA ALA A 74 -11.19 -14.33 6.50
C ALA A 74 -11.33 -15.80 6.95
N THR A 75 -10.38 -16.66 6.59
CA THR A 75 -10.34 -18.05 7.06
C THR A 75 -10.13 -18.11 8.57
N MET A 76 -9.25 -17.31 9.14
CA MET A 76 -9.02 -17.26 10.58
C MET A 76 -10.24 -16.77 11.36
N MET A 77 -11.08 -15.90 10.78
CA MET A 77 -12.37 -15.53 11.39
C MET A 77 -13.31 -16.74 11.50
N LEU A 78 -13.31 -17.64 10.51
CA LEU A 78 -14.08 -18.89 10.59
C LEU A 78 -13.53 -19.85 11.64
N VAL A 79 -12.21 -19.84 11.86
CA VAL A 79 -11.57 -20.60 12.95
C VAL A 79 -11.99 -20.04 14.31
N ASP A 80 -11.97 -18.72 14.48
CA ASP A 80 -12.40 -18.04 15.72
C ASP A 80 -13.88 -18.30 16.02
N ASP A 81 -14.72 -18.32 14.97
CA ASP A 81 -16.14 -18.70 15.04
C ASP A 81 -16.37 -20.21 15.33
N GLY A 82 -15.32 -21.03 15.39
CA GLY A 82 -15.40 -22.48 15.55
C GLY A 82 -16.03 -23.23 14.37
N LYS A 83 -16.09 -22.60 13.19
CA LYS A 83 -16.66 -23.18 11.94
C LYS A 83 -15.64 -23.97 11.12
N LEU A 84 -14.35 -23.76 11.38
CA LEU A 84 -13.23 -24.49 10.81
C LEU A 84 -12.22 -24.80 11.91
N ALA A 85 -11.57 -25.97 11.86
CA ALA A 85 -10.38 -26.24 12.66
C ALA A 85 -9.13 -26.22 11.76
N LEU A 86 -8.04 -25.63 12.25
CA LEU A 86 -6.81 -25.47 11.46
C LEU A 86 -6.14 -26.80 11.10
N ASP A 87 -6.32 -27.81 11.94
CA ASP A 87 -5.78 -29.15 11.82
C ASP A 87 -6.78 -30.16 11.22
N GLU A 88 -7.95 -29.68 10.79
CA GLU A 88 -8.91 -30.51 10.07
C GLU A 88 -8.35 -30.93 8.70
N PRO A 89 -8.46 -32.22 8.33
CA PRO A 89 -8.14 -32.66 6.98
C PRO A 89 -9.02 -31.96 5.94
N VAL A 90 -8.42 -31.55 4.82
CA VAL A 90 -9.12 -30.93 3.69
C VAL A 90 -9.74 -31.97 2.76
#